data_AF-T2IRD8-F1
#
_entry.id   AF-T2IRD8-F1
#
_cell.length_a   1.000
_cell.length_b   1.000
_cell.length_c   1.000
_cell.angle_alpha   90.00
_cell.angle_beta   90.00
_cell.angle_gamma   90.00
#
_symmetry.space_group_name_H-M   'P 1'
#
loop_
_entity.id
_entity.type
_entity.pdbx_description
1 polymer ?
#
loop_
_entity_poly.entity_id
_entity_poly.type
_entity_poly.pdbx_seq_one_letter_code
_entity_poly.pdbx_strand_id
1 'polypeptide(L)'
;MAKTSPNDSRVTARVPASVKETLQKAADLTGATLNQFMVAAAVKEAQEVINQEQVIHLSDVDADKIFSLIENPPVPNDHLKAAIARHQAYLA
;
A
#
# COMPACT_ATOMS: atom_id res chain seq x y z
N MET A 1 -14.87 -28.97 18.75
CA MET A 1 -15.38 -27.60 19.03
C MET A 1 -14.57 -26.64 18.17
N ALA A 2 -15.22 -25.90 17.27
CA ALA A 2 -14.55 -25.05 16.29
C ALA A 2 -13.85 -23.85 16.96
N LYS A 3 -12.62 -23.55 16.54
CA LYS A 3 -11.88 -22.35 16.96
C LYS A 3 -12.56 -21.12 16.37
N THR A 4 -13.21 -20.30 17.18
CA THR A 4 -13.61 -18.95 16.81
C THR A 4 -12.35 -18.09 16.69
N SER A 5 -11.94 -17.75 15.47
CA SER A 5 -10.91 -16.74 15.21
C SER A 5 -11.34 -15.41 15.85
N PRO A 6 -10.47 -14.67 16.56
CA PRO A 6 -10.82 -13.37 17.11
C PRO A 6 -10.83 -12.32 15.99
N ASN A 7 -11.93 -12.26 15.25
CA ASN A 7 -12.12 -11.36 14.10
C ASN A 7 -12.60 -9.94 14.48
N ASP A 8 -12.53 -9.54 15.75
CA ASP A 8 -13.02 -8.23 16.20
C ASP A 8 -11.92 -7.47 16.95
N SER A 9 -11.06 -6.77 16.20
CA SER A 9 -10.09 -5.83 16.75
C SER A 9 -10.69 -4.43 16.81
N ARG A 10 -10.71 -3.83 18.00
CA ARG A 10 -11.29 -2.49 18.22
C ARG A 10 -10.22 -1.42 18.10
N VAL A 11 -10.49 -0.41 17.28
CA VAL A 11 -9.68 0.81 17.19
C VAL A 11 -10.31 1.87 18.09
N THR A 12 -9.54 2.43 19.04
CA THR A 12 -9.99 3.52 19.92
C THR A 12 -9.01 4.68 19.87
N ALA A 13 -9.53 5.90 19.73
CA ALA A 13 -8.73 7.11 19.68
C ALA A 13 -9.40 8.22 20.49
N ARG A 14 -8.60 9.03 21.19
CA ARG A 14 -9.08 10.26 21.83
C ARG A 14 -8.89 11.41 20.86
N VAL A 15 -9.95 12.19 20.68
CA VAL A 15 -9.93 13.39 19.83
C VAL A 15 -10.44 14.59 20.62
N PRO A 16 -9.91 15.80 20.36
CA PRO A 16 -10.48 17.04 20.89
C PRO A 16 -11.94 17.21 20.47
N ALA A 17 -12.72 17.96 21.25
CA ALA A 17 -14.13 18.22 20.96
C ALA A 17 -14.34 18.89 19.59
N SER A 18 -13.48 19.85 19.22
CA SER A 18 -13.52 20.53 17.92
C SER A 18 -13.32 19.58 16.73
N VAL A 19 -12.43 18.59 16.89
CA VAL A 19 -12.20 17.56 15.86
C VAL A 19 -13.42 16.67 15.75
N LYS A 20 -14.00 16.24 16.89
CA LYS A 20 -15.23 15.43 16.89
C LYS A 20 -16.38 16.15 16.19
N GLU A 21 -16.58 17.44 16.42
CA GLU A 21 -17.61 18.24 15.76
C GLU A 21 -17.42 18.28 14.24
N THR A 22 -16.17 18.45 13.80
CA THR A 22 -15.81 18.44 12.38
C THR A 22 -16.13 17.09 11.72
N LEU A 23 -15.73 15.99 12.38
CA LEU A 23 -15.99 14.63 11.90
C LEU A 23 -17.50 14.32 11.89
N GLN A 24 -18.24 14.78 12.90
CA GLN A 24 -19.69 14.59 12.96
C GLN A 24 -20.38 15.31 11.80
N LYS A 25 -20.02 16.58 11.54
CA LYS A 25 -20.55 17.33 10.41
C LYS A 25 -20.30 16.64 9.07
N ALA A 26 -19.10 16.08 8.89
CA ALA A 26 -18.77 15.32 7.68
C ALA A 26 -19.60 14.03 7.57
N ALA A 27 -19.76 13.30 8.67
CA ALA A 27 -20.60 12.10 8.73
C ALA A 27 -22.05 12.42 8.35
N ASP A 28 -22.62 13.49 8.92
CA ASP A 28 -23.99 13.95 8.65
C ASP A 28 -24.19 14.29 7.16
N LEU A 29 -23.22 14.99 6.55
CA LEU A 29 -23.26 15.32 5.11
C LEU A 29 -23.21 14.09 4.20
N THR A 30 -22.54 13.03 4.65
CA THR A 30 -22.46 11.75 3.92
C THR A 30 -23.61 10.79 4.22
N GLY A 31 -24.52 11.15 5.13
CA GLY A 31 -25.61 10.27 5.58
C GLY A 31 -25.12 9.04 6.35
N ALA A 32 -23.94 9.11 6.95
CA ALA A 32 -23.32 8.01 7.69
C ALA A 32 -23.25 8.33 9.19
N THR A 33 -23.19 7.30 10.03
CA THR A 33 -22.84 7.50 11.44
C THR A 33 -21.37 7.91 11.57
N LEU A 34 -21.01 8.57 12.68
CA LEU A 34 -19.63 9.00 12.95
C LEU A 34 -18.63 7.84 12.86
N ASN A 35 -18.97 6.67 13.41
CA ASN A 35 -18.11 5.49 13.35
C ASN A 35 -17.92 4.99 11.90
N GLN A 36 -19.00 4.91 11.12
CA GLN A 36 -18.91 4.51 9.71
C GLN A 36 -18.05 5.48 8.91
N PHE A 37 -18.23 6.78 9.11
CA PHE A 37 -17.43 7.81 8.47
C PHE A 37 -15.94 7.68 8.84
N MET A 38 -15.62 7.53 10.13
CA MET A 38 -14.23 7.38 10.58
C MET A 38 -13.56 6.14 10.00
N VAL A 39 -14.25 4.99 9.99
CA VAL A 39 -13.70 3.76 9.40
C VAL A 39 -13.49 3.92 7.90
N ALA A 40 -14.47 4.46 7.17
CA ALA A 40 -14.34 4.68 5.73
C ALA A 40 -13.20 5.64 5.39
N ALA A 41 -13.06 6.74 6.13
CA ALA A 41 -11.98 7.70 5.94
C ALA A 41 -10.60 7.08 6.25
N ALA A 42 -10.49 6.33 7.35
CA ALA A 42 -9.24 5.66 7.71
C ALA A 42 -8.82 4.60 6.68
N VAL A 43 -9.77 3.81 6.18
CA VAL A 43 -9.50 2.81 5.13
C VAL A 43 -9.06 3.48 3.83
N LYS A 44 -9.74 4.57 3.43
CA LYS A 44 -9.38 5.33 2.24
C LYS A 44 -7.93 5.85 2.33
N GLU A 45 -7.60 6.52 3.43
CA GLU A 45 -6.25 7.07 3.65
C GLU A 45 -5.19 5.95 3.69
N ALA A 46 -5.48 4.84 4.39
CA ALA A 46 -4.57 3.71 4.44
C ALA A 46 -4.31 3.12 3.05
N GLN A 47 -5.34 3.01 2.21
CA GLN A 47 -5.18 2.51 0.85
C GLN A 47 -4.37 3.47 -0.03
N GLU A 48 -4.57 4.78 0.13
CA GLU A 48 -3.79 5.79 -0.59
C GLU A 48 -2.31 5.72 -0.22
N VAL A 49 -1.98 5.63 1.07
CA VAL A 49 -0.58 5.47 1.55
C VAL A 49 0.04 4.17 1.03
N ILE A 50 -0.68 3.04 1.11
CA ILE A 50 -0.19 1.75 0.60
C ILE A 50 0.08 1.84 -0.91
N ASN A 51 -0.84 2.44 -1.66
CA ASN A 51 -0.69 2.57 -3.11
C ASN A 51 0.50 3.47 -3.48
N GLN A 52 0.72 4.57 -2.77
CA GLN A 52 1.86 5.45 -3.01
C GLN A 52 3.21 4.74 -2.85
N GLU A 53 3.32 3.81 -1.90
CA GLU A 53 4.57 3.05 -1.66
C GLU A 53 4.74 1.86 -2.62
N GLN A 54 3.65 1.27 -3.10
CA GLN A 54 3.68 0.02 -3.88
C GLN A 54 3.55 0.22 -5.39
N VAL A 55 3.02 1.36 -5.85
CA VAL A 55 2.75 1.61 -7.26
C VAL A 55 3.88 2.42 -7.87
N ILE A 56 4.55 1.82 -8.86
CA ILE A 56 5.48 2.54 -9.74
C ILE A 56 4.65 3.20 -10.84
N HIS A 57 4.55 4.52 -10.79
CA HIS A 57 3.95 5.28 -11.87
C HIS A 57 4.96 5.48 -13.00
N LEU A 58 4.63 4.96 -14.18
CA LEU A 58 5.45 5.06 -15.38
C LEU A 58 4.81 6.07 -16.34
N SER A 59 5.64 6.88 -17.02
CA SER A 59 5.19 7.58 -18.22
C SER A 59 4.97 6.57 -19.35
N ASP A 60 4.23 6.93 -20.39
CA ASP A 60 4.02 6.06 -21.55
C ASP A 60 5.36 5.59 -22.14
N VAL A 61 6.35 6.49 -22.20
CA VAL A 61 7.71 6.19 -22.70
C VAL A 61 8.43 5.18 -21.80
N ASP A 62 8.31 5.32 -20.47
CA ASP A 62 8.94 4.40 -19.53
C ASP A 62 8.25 3.03 -19.54
N ALA A 63 6.92 3.01 -19.70
CA ALA A 63 6.14 1.81 -19.83
C ALA A 63 6.55 1.01 -21.08
N ASP A 64 6.59 1.66 -22.25
CA ASP A 64 7.03 1.04 -23.51
C ASP A 64 8.45 0.46 -23.39
N LYS A 65 9.35 1.18 -22.73
CA LYS A 65 10.72 0.73 -22.50
C LYS A 65 10.75 -0.49 -21.59
N ILE A 66 9.98 -0.51 -20.51
CA ILE A 66 9.91 -1.65 -19.59
C ILE A 66 9.30 -2.86 -20.29
N PHE A 67 8.19 -2.70 -21.01
CA PHE A 67 7.58 -3.79 -21.78
C PHE A 67 8.56 -4.37 -22.81
N SER A 68 9.27 -3.50 -23.54
CA SER A 68 10.30 -3.93 -24.49
C SER A 68 11.41 -4.75 -23.81
N LEU A 69 11.82 -4.39 -22.59
CA LEU A 69 12.83 -5.13 -21.82
C LEU A 69 12.31 -6.46 -21.26
N ILE A 70 11.02 -6.58 -20.96
CA ILE A 70 10.40 -7.84 -20.53
C ILE A 70 10.26 -8.80 -21.72
N GLU A 71 9.83 -8.29 -22.87
CA GLU A 71 9.66 -9.10 -24.09
C GLU A 71 11.01 -9.49 -24.70
N ASN A 72 12.00 -8.60 -24.64
CA ASN A 72 13.34 -8.80 -25.20
C ASN A 72 14.41 -8.57 -24.13
N PRO A 73 14.57 -9.51 -23.19
CA PRO A 73 15.53 -9.34 -22.10
C PRO A 73 16.97 -9.32 -22.64
N PRO A 74 17.77 -8.29 -22.30
CA PRO A 74 19.16 -8.21 -22.74
C PRO A 74 20.03 -9.26 -22.02
N VAL A 75 21.13 -9.63 -22.67
CA VAL A 75 22.12 -10.54 -22.06
C VAL A 75 22.76 -9.86 -20.83
N PRO A 76 22.95 -10.57 -19.70
CA PRO A 76 23.65 -10.04 -18.53
C PRO A 76 25.01 -9.46 -18.89
N ASN A 77 25.30 -8.24 -18.41
CA ASN A 77 26.61 -7.64 -18.57
C ASN A 77 27.66 -8.32 -17.65
N ASP A 78 28.94 -8.05 -17.90
CA ASP A 78 30.02 -8.72 -17.18
C ASP A 78 30.05 -8.37 -15.68
N HIS A 79 29.59 -7.18 -15.31
CA HIS A 79 29.43 -6.79 -13.91
C HIS A 79 28.36 -7.62 -13.18
N LEU A 80 27.21 -7.86 -13.84
CA LEU A 80 26.13 -8.68 -13.28
C LEU A 80 26.56 -10.14 -13.16
N LYS A 81 27.29 -10.68 -14.15
CA LYS A 81 27.87 -12.03 -14.06
C LYS A 81 28.84 -12.16 -12.87
N ALA A 82 29.72 -11.18 -12.67
CA ALA A 82 30.66 -11.17 -11.55
C ALA A 82 29.95 -11.07 -10.19
N ALA A 83 28.89 -10.26 -10.10
CA ALA A 83 28.08 -10.14 -8.89
C ALA A 83 27.37 -11.45 -8.53
N ILE A 84 26.79 -12.15 -9.52
CA ILE A 84 26.16 -13.46 -9.33
C ILE A 84 27.18 -14.48 -8.81
N ALA A 85 28.36 -14.56 -9.44
CA ALA A 85 29.42 -15.49 -9.01
C ALA A 85 29.88 -15.21 -7.56
N ARG A 86 30.02 -13.94 -7.18
CA ARG A 86 30.37 -13.55 -5.80
C ARG A 86 29.28 -13.93 -4.81
N HIS A 87 28.01 -13.73 -5.16
CA HIS A 87 26.88 -14.09 -4.30
C HIS A 87 26.78 -15.60 -4.09
N GLN A 88 26.99 -16.39 -5.14
CA GLN A 88 27.04 -17.86 -5.06
C GLN A 88 28.17 -18.36 -4.16
N ALA A 89 29.36 -17.75 -4.25
CA ALA A 89 30.49 -18.09 -3.39
C ALA A 89 30.29 -17.68 -1.91
N TYR A 90 29.40 -16.72 -1.62
CA TYR A 90 29.05 -16.34 -0.24
C TYR A 90 28.04 -17.29 0.40
N LEU A 91 27.16 -17.91 -0.41
CA LEU A 91 26.15 -18.86 0.04
C LEU A 91 26.64 -20.32 0.12
N ALA A 92 27.85 -20.59 -0.40
CA ALA A 92 28.51 -21.90 -0.37
C ALA A 92 29.44 -22.02 0.84
#